data_AF-A0A3N5XTC3-F1
#
_entry.id   AF-A0A3N5XTC3-F1
#
_cell.length_a   1.000
_cell.length_b   1.000
_cell.length_c   1.000
_cell.angle_alpha   90.00
_cell.angle_beta   90.00
_cell.angle_gamma   90.00
#
_symmetry.space_group_name_H-M   'P 1'
#
loop_
_entity.id
_entity.type
_entity.pdbx_description
1 polymer ?
#
loop_
_entity_poly.entity_id
_entity_poly.type
_entity_poly.pdbx_seq_one_letter_code
_entity_poly.pdbx_strand_id
1 'polypeptide(L)'
;MALNHESITGTKPGLESWQFYGPSTQKDNTIYLHLLSKPYESVTVRSVHVNKVKSVRVLGSGKELQFTKRTTLLDQVRKELMNFNDPVGDLVITVPESVIEPHATVIAIQLNP
;
A
#
# COMPACT_ATOMS: atom_id res chain seq x y z
N MET A 1 18.35 -9.90 3.26
CA MET A 1 18.68 -8.48 2.98
C MET A 1 18.68 -8.14 1.49
N ALA A 2 19.30 -8.93 0.60
CA ALA A 2 19.44 -8.60 -0.83
C ALA A 2 18.12 -8.16 -1.53
N LEU A 3 17.02 -8.89 -1.31
CA LEU A 3 15.76 -8.67 -2.03
C LEU A 3 14.93 -7.47 -1.53
N ASN A 4 14.99 -7.16 -0.23
CA ASN A 4 14.14 -6.12 0.40
C ASN A 4 14.93 -4.86 0.80
N HIS A 5 16.20 -4.74 0.43
CA HIS A 5 17.09 -3.68 0.91
C HIS A 5 16.60 -2.25 0.58
N GLU A 6 15.88 -2.07 -0.53
CA GLU A 6 15.37 -0.76 -0.97
C GLU A 6 14.31 -0.18 -0.02
N SER A 7 13.63 -1.05 0.75
CA SER A 7 12.65 -0.63 1.76
C SER A 7 13.28 -0.09 3.05
N ILE A 8 14.59 -0.26 3.24
CA ILE A 8 15.32 0.10 4.46
C ILE A 8 16.36 1.20 4.18
N THR A 9 17.07 1.11 3.07
CA THR A 9 18.23 1.98 2.80
C THR A 9 17.79 3.30 2.18
N GLY A 10 18.11 4.41 2.84
CA GLY A 10 17.79 5.76 2.36
C GLY A 10 16.29 6.04 2.36
N THR A 11 15.53 5.36 3.21
CA THR A 11 14.09 5.57 3.36
C THR A 11 13.81 6.51 4.53
N LYS A 12 12.61 7.10 4.51
CA LYS A 12 12.04 7.89 5.61
C LYS A 12 10.83 7.15 6.20
N PRO A 13 10.30 7.58 7.36
CA PRO A 13 9.01 7.10 7.84
C PRO A 13 7.93 7.24 6.74
N GLY A 14 7.12 6.20 6.57
CA GLY A 14 6.07 6.14 5.56
C GLY A 14 4.73 6.66 6.08
N LEU A 15 3.85 5.74 6.40
CA LEU A 15 2.51 5.99 6.92
C LEU A 15 2.52 6.19 8.44
N GLU A 16 1.50 6.90 8.92
CA GLU A 16 1.22 7.02 10.34
C GLU A 16 0.79 5.67 10.94
N SER A 17 1.04 5.46 12.24
CA SER A 17 0.79 4.18 12.92
C SER A 17 -0.67 3.72 12.92
N TRP A 18 -1.62 4.63 12.67
CA TRP A 18 -3.05 4.32 12.59
C TRP A 18 -3.52 3.98 11.16
N GLN A 19 -2.68 4.25 10.14
CA GLN A 19 -3.01 4.00 8.73
C GLN A 19 -2.70 2.56 8.32
N PHE A 20 -1.70 1.92 8.92
CA PHE A 20 -1.31 0.55 8.64
C PHE A 20 -0.92 -0.15 9.93
N TYR A 21 -1.24 -1.44 10.07
CA TYR A 21 -1.03 -2.19 11.31
C TYR A 21 0.45 -2.41 11.64
N GLY A 22 1.32 -2.36 10.64
CA GLY A 22 2.74 -2.65 10.77
C GLY A 22 3.62 -1.44 10.49
N PRO A 23 4.95 -1.60 10.54
CA PRO A 23 5.87 -0.56 10.13
C PRO A 23 5.73 -0.25 8.64
N SER A 24 5.93 1.01 8.28
CA SER A 24 6.04 1.39 6.89
C SER A 24 7.14 2.41 6.69
N THR A 25 7.77 2.33 5.53
CA THR A 25 8.83 3.24 5.10
C THR A 25 8.45 3.82 3.75
N GLN A 26 9.03 4.96 3.40
CA GLN A 26 8.82 5.57 2.09
C GLN A 26 10.16 5.94 1.47
N LYS A 27 10.25 5.75 0.16
CA LYS A 27 11.32 6.26 -0.68
C LYS A 27 10.70 6.83 -1.95
N ASP A 28 11.00 8.08 -2.25
CA ASP A 28 10.41 8.79 -3.40
C ASP A 28 8.86 8.67 -3.38
N ASN A 29 8.28 8.11 -4.44
CA ASN A 29 6.85 7.88 -4.59
C ASN A 29 6.43 6.44 -4.23
N THR A 30 7.26 5.71 -3.49
CA THR A 30 7.00 4.31 -3.13
C THR A 30 6.90 4.15 -1.63
N ILE A 31 5.77 3.61 -1.18
CA ILE A 31 5.53 3.24 0.22
C ILE A 31 5.76 1.74 0.36
N TYR A 32 6.57 1.34 1.33
CA TYR A 32 6.85 -0.05 1.66
C TYR A 32 6.13 -0.42 2.96
N LEU A 33 5.33 -1.47 2.91
CA LEU A 33 4.65 -2.05 4.06
C LEU A 33 5.40 -3.29 4.52
N HIS A 34 5.79 -3.32 5.79
CA HIS A 34 6.50 -4.45 6.38
C HIS A 34 5.49 -5.35 7.10
N LEU A 35 5.17 -6.49 6.50
CA LEU A 35 4.21 -7.44 7.06
C LEU A 35 4.94 -8.32 8.08
N LEU A 36 4.97 -7.88 9.33
CA LEU A 36 5.57 -8.61 10.45
C LEU A 36 4.67 -9.71 11.01
N SER A 37 3.40 -9.73 10.62
CA SER A 37 2.43 -10.78 10.95
C SER A 37 1.78 -11.31 9.68
N LYS A 38 1.56 -12.63 9.61
CA LYS A 38 0.92 -13.27 8.46
C LYS A 38 -0.50 -12.70 8.26
N PRO A 39 -0.81 -12.03 7.14
CA PRO A 39 -2.18 -11.65 6.84
C PRO A 39 -2.96 -12.91 6.44
N TYR A 40 -4.21 -13.01 6.88
CA TYR A 40 -5.05 -14.16 6.56
C TYR A 40 -5.62 -14.09 5.13
N GLU A 41 -5.91 -12.89 4.61
CA GLU A 41 -6.51 -12.70 3.28
C GLU A 41 -6.16 -11.36 2.61
N SER A 42 -6.20 -10.27 3.37
CA SER A 42 -5.96 -8.93 2.84
C SER A 42 -5.29 -8.01 3.86
N VAL A 43 -4.70 -6.94 3.34
CA VAL A 43 -4.09 -5.86 4.11
C VAL A 43 -4.84 -4.57 3.79
N THR A 44 -5.31 -3.88 4.81
CA THR A 44 -5.96 -2.57 4.63
C THR A 44 -4.99 -1.45 5.02
N VAL A 45 -4.85 -0.48 4.13
CA VAL A 45 -4.13 0.77 4.34
C VAL A 45 -5.12 1.91 4.35
N ARG A 46 -5.21 2.64 5.46
CA ARG A 46 -6.27 3.61 5.70
C ARG A 46 -5.85 5.01 5.34
N SER A 47 -6.84 5.82 4.96
CA SER A 47 -6.67 7.26 4.72
C SER A 47 -5.52 7.59 3.76
N VAL A 48 -5.47 6.92 2.62
CA VAL A 48 -4.51 7.17 1.54
C VAL A 48 -5.19 7.78 0.32
N HIS A 49 -4.43 8.53 -0.48
CA HIS A 49 -4.87 9.05 -1.78
C HIS A 49 -5.01 7.90 -2.78
N VAL A 50 -6.15 7.21 -2.75
CA VAL A 50 -6.34 5.94 -3.47
C VAL A 50 -6.20 6.09 -4.99
N ASN A 51 -6.46 7.29 -5.54
CA ASN A 51 -6.29 7.55 -6.97
C ASN A 51 -4.83 7.73 -7.40
N LYS A 52 -3.94 8.12 -6.48
CA LYS A 52 -2.50 8.18 -6.75
C LYS A 52 -1.85 6.81 -6.76
N VAL A 53 -2.50 5.77 -6.23
CA VAL A 53 -1.97 4.40 -6.26
C VAL A 53 -1.94 3.89 -7.70
N LYS A 54 -0.73 3.69 -8.22
CA LYS A 54 -0.43 3.20 -9.56
C LYS A 54 -0.38 1.68 -9.61
N SER A 55 0.38 1.07 -8.70
CA SER A 55 0.52 -0.38 -8.62
C SER A 55 0.89 -0.82 -7.21
N VAL A 56 0.62 -2.09 -6.93
CA VAL A 56 0.98 -2.75 -5.67
C VAL A 56 1.68 -4.06 -6.02
N ARG A 57 2.85 -4.32 -5.44
CA ARG A 57 3.62 -5.54 -5.70
C ARG A 57 4.31 -6.05 -4.45
N VAL A 58 4.61 -7.35 -4.42
CA VAL A 58 5.54 -7.91 -3.44
C VAL A 58 6.96 -7.53 -3.86
N LEU A 59 7.73 -7.01 -2.90
CA LEU A 59 9.06 -6.48 -3.15
C LEU A 59 10.04 -7.58 -3.58
N GLY A 60 10.11 -8.67 -2.81
CA GLY A 60 11.10 -9.72 -3.01
C GLY A 60 10.87 -10.56 -4.27
N SER A 61 9.61 -10.79 -4.66
CA SER A 61 9.25 -11.58 -5.85
C SER A 61 8.86 -10.74 -7.07
N GLY A 62 8.57 -9.45 -6.89
CA GLY A 62 8.06 -8.57 -7.95
C GLY A 62 6.61 -8.85 -8.37
N LYS A 63 5.92 -9.83 -7.78
CA LYS A 63 4.56 -10.21 -8.16
C LYS A 63 3.56 -9.10 -7.85
N GLU A 64 2.78 -8.72 -8.86
CA GLU A 64 1.70 -7.75 -8.68
C GLU A 64 0.56 -8.31 -7.83
N LEU A 65 -0.02 -7.43 -7.02
CA LEU A 65 -1.13 -7.73 -6.14
C LEU A 65 -2.37 -6.97 -6.58
N GLN A 66 -3.51 -7.64 -6.47
CA GLN A 66 -4.80 -6.99 -6.66
C GLN A 66 -5.09 -6.09 -5.46
N PHE A 67 -5.69 -4.94 -5.73
CA PHE A 67 -6.12 -4.02 -4.70
C PHE A 67 -7.46 -3.38 -5.07
N THR A 68 -8.24 -3.06 -4.04
CA THR A 68 -9.52 -2.38 -4.15
C THR A 68 -9.44 -1.03 -3.46
N LYS A 69 -9.96 0.01 -4.11
CA LYS A 69 -10.07 1.36 -3.56
C LYS A 69 -11.43 1.51 -2.90
N ARG A 70 -11.48 1.81 -1.61
CA ARG A 70 -12.71 2.10 -0.88
C ARG A 70 -12.73 3.58 -0.51
N THR A 71 -13.72 4.31 -1.00
CA THR A 71 -13.93 5.73 -0.74
C THR A 71 -15.29 5.95 -0.12
N THR A 72 -15.48 7.09 0.55
CA THR A 72 -16.80 7.43 1.09
C THR A 72 -17.78 7.76 -0.04
N LEU A 73 -19.08 7.55 0.20
CA LEU A 73 -20.13 7.94 -0.75
C LEU A 73 -20.06 9.43 -1.11
N LEU A 74 -19.70 10.28 -0.14
CA LEU A 74 -19.55 11.72 -0.36
C LEU A 74 -18.41 12.02 -1.34
N ASP A 75 -17.29 11.32 -1.24
CA ASP A 75 -16.16 11.49 -2.16
C ASP A 75 -16.49 11.00 -3.57
N GLN A 76 -17.30 9.93 -3.70
CA GLN A 76 -17.80 9.46 -4.99
C GLN A 76 -18.71 10.50 -5.63
N VAL A 77 -19.65 11.06 -4.87
CA VAL A 77 -20.54 12.14 -5.33
C VAL A 77 -19.75 13.40 -5.72
N ARG A 78 -18.74 13.79 -4.93
CA ARG A 78 -17.87 14.93 -5.25
C ARG A 78 -17.05 14.70 -6.53
N LYS A 79 -16.60 13.47 -6.78
CA LYS A 79 -15.92 13.12 -8.02
C LYS A 79 -16.84 13.32 -9.23
N GLU A 80 -18.08 12.82 -9.16
CA GLU A 80 -19.04 12.88 -10.27
C GLU A 80 -19.58 14.30 -10.51
N LEU A 81 -19.87 15.06 -9.45
CA LEU A 81 -20.50 16.39 -9.56
C LEU A 81 -19.51 17.56 -9.60
N MET A 82 -18.30 17.39 -9.07
CA MET A 82 -17.35 18.49 -8.85
C MET A 82 -15.95 18.22 -9.43
N ASN A 83 -15.80 17.18 -10.25
CA ASN A 83 -14.52 16.72 -10.81
C ASN A 83 -13.42 16.53 -9.73
N PHE A 84 -13.81 16.17 -8.51
CA PHE A 84 -12.86 15.96 -7.42
C PHE A 84 -12.06 14.67 -7.64
N ASN A 85 -10.76 14.80 -7.93
CA ASN A 85 -9.94 13.70 -8.42
C ASN A 85 -9.01 13.05 -7.38
N ASP A 86 -8.90 13.61 -6.17
CA ASP A 86 -7.97 13.13 -5.14
C ASP A 86 -8.68 12.71 -3.84
N PRO A 87 -9.56 11.69 -3.88
CA PRO A 87 -10.23 11.18 -2.69
C PRO A 87 -9.26 10.45 -1.77
N VAL A 88 -9.41 10.72 -0.49
CA VAL A 88 -8.74 9.99 0.60
C VAL A 88 -9.66 8.84 1.00
N GLY A 89 -9.11 7.63 1.04
CA GLY A 89 -9.87 6.42 1.34
C GLY A 89 -9.01 5.27 1.81
N ASP A 90 -9.60 4.08 1.85
CA ASP A 90 -8.91 2.86 2.25
C ASP A 90 -8.49 2.06 1.02
N LEU A 91 -7.23 1.63 1.00
CA LEU A 91 -6.68 0.72 0.02
C LEU A 91 -6.66 -0.69 0.62
N VAL A 92 -7.46 -1.59 0.06
CA VAL A 92 -7.52 -2.99 0.48
C VAL A 92 -6.71 -3.83 -0.51
N ILE A 93 -5.60 -4.40 -0.08
CA ILE A 93 -4.67 -5.17 -0.89
C ILE A 93 -4.91 -6.65 -0.62
N THR A 94 -5.17 -7.45 -1.65
CA THR A 94 -5.31 -8.90 -1.54
C THR A 94 -3.92 -9.54 -1.48
N VAL A 95 -3.65 -10.33 -0.44
CA VAL A 95 -2.34 -10.97 -0.23
C VAL A 95 -2.53 -12.48 -0.19
N PRO A 96 -2.42 -13.18 -1.33
CA PRO A 96 -2.57 -14.63 -1.36
C PRO A 96 -1.42 -15.32 -0.64
N GLU A 97 -1.69 -16.44 0.03
CA GLU A 97 -0.66 -17.16 0.81
C GLU A 97 0.57 -17.54 -0.02
N SER A 98 0.38 -17.82 -1.32
CA SER A 98 1.46 -18.10 -2.28
C SER A 98 2.57 -17.05 -2.39
N VAL A 99 2.33 -15.82 -1.91
CA VAL A 99 3.31 -14.72 -1.98
C VAL A 99 3.93 -14.36 -0.65
N ILE A 100 3.53 -15.05 0.42
CA ILE A 100 4.04 -14.81 1.77
C ILE A 100 5.45 -15.41 1.86
N GLU A 101 6.42 -14.54 2.13
CA GLU A 101 7.82 -14.92 2.25
C GLU A 101 8.12 -15.44 3.68
N PRO A 102 9.01 -16.44 3.84
CA PRO A 102 9.29 -17.07 5.15
C PRO A 102 9.88 -16.13 6.20
N HIS A 103 10.58 -15.07 5.78
CA HIS A 103 11.33 -14.19 6.68
C HIS A 103 10.63 -12.86 6.95
N ALA A 104 10.27 -12.13 5.89
CA ALA A 104 9.52 -10.89 5.98
C ALA A 104 8.93 -10.59 4.61
N THR A 105 7.60 -10.47 4.52
CA THR A 105 6.95 -10.05 3.29
C THR A 105 6.90 -8.52 3.27
N VAL A 106 7.42 -7.92 2.21
CA VAL A 106 7.35 -6.47 2.01
C VAL A 106 6.49 -6.17 0.79
N ILE A 107 5.49 -5.32 0.96
CA ILE A 107 4.62 -4.86 -0.14
C ILE A 107 5.03 -3.45 -0.51
N ALA A 108 5.32 -3.22 -1.79
CA ALA A 108 5.59 -1.90 -2.35
C ALA A 108 4.33 -1.34 -3.01
N ILE A 109 3.93 -0.15 -2.60
CA ILE A 109 2.85 0.64 -3.19
C ILE A 109 3.50 1.77 -3.97
N GLN A 110 3.38 1.73 -5.29
CA GLN A 110 3.85 2.82 -6.15
C GLN A 110 2.76 3.88 -6.29
N LEU A 111 3.11 5.12 -6.02
CA LEU A 111 2.27 6.28 -6.24
C LEU A 111 2.67 7.01 -7.54
N ASN A 112 1.68 7.60 -8.21
CA ASN A 112 1.89 8.60 -9.24
C ASN A 112 2.39 9.91 -8.60
N PRO A 113 3.20 10.71 -9.32
CA PRO A 113 3.56 12.08 -8.90
C PRO A 113 2.35 13.01 -8.79
#